data_AF-A0A6M5YWA1-F1
#
_entry.id   AF-A0A6M5YWA1-F1
#
_cell.length_a   1.000
_cell.length_b   1.000
_cell.length_c   1.000
_cell.angle_alpha   90.00
_cell.angle_beta   90.00
_cell.angle_gamma   90.00
#
_symmetry.space_group_name_H-M   'P 1'
#
loop_
_entity.id
_entity.type
_entity.pdbx_description
1 polymer ?
#
loop_
_entity_poly.entity_id
_entity_poly.type
_entity_poly.pdbx_seq_one_letter_code
_entity_poly.pdbx_strand_id
1 'polypeptide(L)'
;MTDPLLSRITIDPAVCHGKPRIRGRRYPAEVRLDLLSSGMTGDDTLADYEDLERDDLLAVLAYAARPVRTKRIQPVGRDGLNSDDSLKLLLTRPSGWVSLHASIE
;
A
#
# COMPACT_ATOMS: atom_id res chain seq x y z
N MET A 1 18.20 14.34 -12.08
CA MET A 1 17.07 15.24 -12.35
C MET A 1 16.04 15.02 -11.24
N THR A 2 15.92 15.97 -10.31
CA THR A 2 14.96 15.89 -9.21
C THR A 2 13.58 16.16 -9.78
N ASP A 3 12.68 15.20 -9.67
CA ASP A 3 11.31 15.35 -10.15
C ASP A 3 10.61 16.40 -9.25
N PRO A 4 10.31 17.62 -9.74
CA PRO A 4 9.85 18.71 -8.88
C PRO A 4 8.54 18.33 -8.17
N LEU A 5 7.73 17.49 -8.82
CA LEU A 5 6.49 16.94 -8.27
C LEU A 5 6.74 16.05 -7.04
N LEU A 6 7.77 15.21 -7.03
CA LEU A 6 8.03 14.31 -5.91
C LEU A 6 8.47 15.05 -4.65
N SER A 7 9.03 16.25 -4.77
CA SER A 7 9.39 17.09 -3.62
C SER A 7 8.16 17.59 -2.83
N ARG A 8 6.97 17.53 -3.42
CA ARG A 8 5.69 17.85 -2.76
C ARG A 8 5.15 16.70 -1.93
N ILE A 9 5.67 15.47 -2.06
CA ILE A 9 5.28 14.36 -1.20
C ILE A 9 6.28 14.26 -0.04
N THR A 10 5.76 14.31 1.18
CA THR A 10 6.55 14.15 2.40
C THR A 10 6.15 12.86 3.09
N ILE A 11 7.13 12.15 3.64
CA ILE A 11 6.93 10.96 4.45
C ILE A 11 7.53 11.27 5.81
N ASP A 12 6.69 11.24 6.85
CA ASP A 12 7.11 11.52 8.22
C ASP A 12 6.59 10.38 9.11
N PRO A 13 7.46 9.60 9.78
CA PRO A 13 7.02 8.50 10.63
C PRO A 13 6.17 8.95 11.81
N ALA A 14 6.28 10.21 12.25
CA ALA A 14 5.49 10.76 13.35
C ALA A 14 4.09 11.25 12.90
N VAL A 15 3.86 11.41 11.60
CA VAL A 15 2.62 11.97 11.05
C VAL A 15 1.98 11.00 10.06
N CYS A 16 0.68 10.75 10.17
CA CYS A 16 -0.04 9.79 9.32
C CYS A 16 0.57 8.37 9.35
N HIS A 17 1.14 7.94 10.49
CA HIS A 17 1.73 6.59 10.66
C HIS A 17 2.82 6.25 9.62
N GLY A 18 3.58 7.24 9.17
CA GLY A 18 4.60 7.03 8.13
C GLY A 18 4.05 6.87 6.71
N LYS A 19 2.75 7.14 6.51
CA LYS A 19 2.16 7.15 5.17
C LYS A 19 2.59 8.39 4.39
N PRO A 20 2.80 8.27 3.06
CA PRO A 20 3.12 9.41 2.20
C PRO A 20 1.95 10.40 2.18
N ARG A 21 2.27 11.69 2.38
CA ARG A 21 1.29 12.78 2.40
C ARG A 21 1.74 13.96 1.56
N ILE A 22 0.78 14.78 1.16
CA ILE A 22 1.05 16.04 0.46
C ILE A 22 1.67 17.04 1.46
N ARG A 23 2.74 17.73 1.05
CA ARG A 23 3.51 18.68 1.88
C ARG A 23 2.59 19.75 2.45
N GLY A 24 2.71 20.01 3.75
CA GLY A 24 1.91 21.04 4.43
C GLY A 24 0.46 20.63 4.70
N ARG A 25 0.00 19.47 4.22
CA ARG A 25 -1.36 18.97 4.43
C ARG A 25 -1.35 17.69 5.27
N ARG A 26 -2.46 17.40 5.96
CA ARG A 26 -2.70 16.11 6.66
C ARG A 26 -3.48 15.14 5.77
N TYR A 27 -3.24 15.23 4.47
CA TYR A 27 -3.92 14.46 3.44
C TYR A 27 -3.01 13.33 2.95
N PRO A 28 -3.35 12.06 3.27
CA PRO A 28 -2.60 10.93 2.75
C PRO A 28 -2.72 10.88 1.23
N ALA A 29 -1.62 10.51 0.56
CA ALA A 29 -1.60 10.25 -0.88
C ALA A 29 -2.51 9.07 -1.24
N GLU A 30 -2.61 8.07 -0.36
CA GLU A 30 -3.50 6.90 -0.50
C GLU A 30 -4.96 7.31 -0.72
N VAL A 31 -5.52 8.15 0.16
CA VAL A 31 -6.91 8.63 0.04
C VAL A 31 -7.16 9.36 -1.27
N ARG A 32 -6.15 10.10 -1.77
CA ARG A 32 -6.23 10.80 -3.05
C ARG A 32 -6.24 9.82 -4.22
N LEU A 33 -5.48 8.73 -4.14
CA LEU A 33 -5.52 7.66 -5.14
C LEU A 33 -6.87 6.92 -5.09
N ASP A 34 -7.42 6.69 -3.90
CA ASP A 34 -8.71 6.02 -3.72
C ASP A 34 -9.84 6.83 -4.39
N LEU A 35 -9.87 8.15 -4.16
CA LEU A 35 -10.84 9.04 -4.79
C LEU A 35 -10.71 9.03 -6.32
N LEU A 36 -9.50 9.15 -6.85
CA LEU A 36 -9.29 9.09 -8.30
C LEU A 36 -9.66 7.71 -8.89
N SER A 37 -9.42 6.63 -8.14
CA SER A 37 -9.75 5.27 -8.56
C SER A 37 -11.26 4.97 -8.54
N SER A 38 -12.04 5.71 -7.74
CA SER A 38 -13.50 5.58 -7.70
C SER A 38 -14.20 6.20 -8.91
N GLY A 39 -13.45 6.90 -9.77
CA GLY A 39 -13.97 7.57 -10.96
C GLY A 39 -14.12 9.09 -10.80
N MET A 40 -13.73 9.65 -9.64
CA MET A 40 -13.71 11.09 -9.43
C MET A 40 -12.64 11.74 -10.30
N THR A 41 -12.96 12.84 -10.97
CA THR A 41 -11.96 13.55 -11.78
C THR A 41 -11.05 14.40 -10.89
N GLY A 42 -9.87 14.73 -11.41
CA GLY A 42 -8.98 15.66 -10.72
C GLY A 42 -9.62 17.02 -10.50
N ASP A 43 -10.48 17.46 -11.42
CA ASP A 43 -11.14 18.77 -11.33
C ASP A 43 -12.24 18.77 -10.26
N ASP A 44 -13.02 17.68 -10.14
CA ASP A 44 -13.99 17.51 -9.05
C ASP A 44 -13.28 17.47 -7.70
N THR A 45 -12.13 16.78 -7.64
CA THR A 45 -11.30 16.73 -6.41
C THR A 45 -10.78 18.12 -6.03
N LEU A 46 -10.40 18.96 -7.00
CA LEU A 46 -9.96 20.33 -6.73
C LEU A 46 -11.13 21.25 -6.35
N ALA A 47 -12.33 20.99 -6.86
CA ALA A 47 -13.53 21.72 -6.48
C ALA A 47 -13.97 21.41 -5.03
N ASP A 48 -13.86 20.14 -4.61
CA ASP A 48 -14.21 19.71 -3.25
C ASP A 48 -13.15 20.08 -2.20
N TYR A 49 -11.90 20.32 -2.65
CA TYR A 49 -10.78 20.69 -1.79
C TYR A 49 -10.04 21.91 -2.36
N GLU A 50 -10.51 23.11 -2.00
CA GLU A 50 -9.90 24.41 -2.39
C GLU A 50 -8.42 24.55 -2.00
N ASP A 51 -8.01 23.73 -1.03
CA ASP A 51 -6.68 23.66 -0.46
C ASP A 51 -5.68 22.86 -1.30
N LEU A 52 -6.15 22.08 -2.27
CA LEU A 52 -5.30 21.28 -3.15
C LEU A 52 -4.98 22.04 -4.43
N GLU A 53 -3.74 21.91 -4.88
CA GLU A 53 -3.33 22.35 -6.21
C GLU A 53 -3.33 21.17 -7.18
N ARG A 54 -3.49 21.46 -8.48
CA ARG A 54 -3.35 20.45 -9.54
C ARG A 54 -2.00 19.74 -9.47
N ASP A 55 -0.94 20.48 -9.13
CA ASP A 55 0.41 19.96 -8.96
C ASP A 55 0.52 18.94 -7.81
N ASP A 56 -0.30 19.05 -6.77
CA ASP A 56 -0.32 18.09 -5.67
C ASP A 56 -0.92 16.75 -6.10
N LEU A 57 -1.98 16.78 -6.92
CA LEU A 57 -2.55 15.58 -7.51
C LEU A 57 -1.56 14.89 -8.46
N LEU A 58 -0.86 15.68 -9.29
CA LEU A 58 0.20 15.15 -10.15
C LEU A 58 1.36 14.56 -9.35
N ALA A 59 1.71 15.16 -8.22
CA ALA A 59 2.72 14.63 -7.31
C ALA A 59 2.32 13.27 -6.70
N VAL A 60 1.05 13.12 -6.29
CA VAL A 60 0.50 11.86 -5.79
C VAL A 60 0.56 10.77 -6.87
N LEU A 61 0.15 11.08 -8.10
CA LEU A 61 0.20 10.15 -9.23
C LEU A 61 1.64 9.76 -9.59
N ALA A 62 2.55 10.73 -9.63
CA ALA A 62 3.97 10.48 -9.89
C ALA A 62 4.60 9.59 -8.81
N TYR A 63 4.25 9.81 -7.54
CA TYR A 63 4.66 8.96 -6.43
C TYR A 63 4.13 7.53 -6.56
N ALA A 64 2.86 7.37 -6.93
CA ALA A 64 2.25 6.05 -7.14
C ALA A 64 2.84 5.28 -8.33
N ALA A 65 3.27 6.00 -9.38
CA ALA A 65 3.88 5.39 -10.58
C ALA A 65 5.32 4.87 -10.34
N ARG A 66 6.05 5.42 -9.36
CA ARG A 66 7.43 5.02 -9.05
C ARG A 66 7.62 3.53 -8.74
N PRO A 67 6.86 2.90 -7.83
CA PRO A 67 7.03 1.47 -7.53
C PRO A 67 6.72 0.60 -8.76
N VAL A 68 5.76 0.99 -9.60
CA VAL A 68 5.42 0.26 -10.84
C VAL A 68 6.59 0.28 -11.84
N ARG A 69 7.30 1.40 -11.94
CA ARG A 69 8.49 1.50 -12.80
C ARG A 69 9.67 0.66 -12.29
N THR A 70 9.82 0.57 -10.97
CA THR A 70 11.00 -0.03 -10.34
C THR A 70 10.84 -1.54 -10.16
N LYS A 71 9.64 -1.99 -9.79
CA LYS A 71 9.37 -3.38 -9.45
C LYS A 71 8.69 -4.06 -10.62
N ARG A 72 9.41 -4.98 -11.28
CA ARG A 72 8.80 -5.86 -12.28
C ARG A 72 7.80 -6.77 -11.58
N ILE A 73 6.52 -6.63 -11.94
CA ILE A 73 5.47 -7.53 -11.46
C ILE A 73 5.69 -8.86 -12.18
N GLN A 74 6.19 -9.85 -11.46
CA GLN A 74 6.18 -11.22 -11.94
C GLN A 74 4.76 -11.75 -11.74
N PRO A 75 4.08 -12.25 -12.79
CA PRO A 75 2.84 -12.99 -12.57
C PRO A 75 3.17 -14.14 -11.63
N VAL A 76 2.45 -14.25 -10.52
CA VAL A 76 2.53 -15.45 -9.70
C VAL A 76 2.05 -16.57 -10.62
N GLY A 77 2.96 -17.46 -11.02
CA GLY A 77 2.58 -18.65 -11.77
C GLY A 77 1.54 -19.39 -10.93
N ARG A 78 0.53 -19.98 -11.57
CA ARG A 78 -0.43 -20.87 -10.88
C ARG A 78 0.21 -22.20 -10.45
N ASP A 79 1.51 -22.18 -10.16
CA ASP A 79 2.35 -23.32 -9.84
C ASP A 79 2.87 -23.12 -8.41
N GLY A 80 1.98 -23.16 -7.43
CA GLY A 80 2.34 -22.82 -6.05
C GLY A 80 1.29 -23.11 -4.97
N LEU A 81 0.22 -23.85 -5.29
CA LEU A 81 -0.48 -24.64 -4.28
C LEU A 81 -0.10 -26.10 -4.53
N ASN A 82 1.18 -26.41 -4.31
CA ASN A 82 1.57 -27.81 -4.20
C ASN A 82 1.06 -28.27 -2.82
N SER A 83 0.32 -29.37 -2.79
CA SER A 83 -0.38 -29.89 -1.60
C SER A 83 0.51 -30.13 -0.37
N ASP A 84 1.84 -30.01 -0.52
CA ASP A 84 2.85 -30.12 0.54
C ASP A 84 3.05 -28.86 1.39
N ASP A 85 2.70 -27.65 0.92
CA ASP A 85 2.93 -26.43 1.72
C ASP A 85 1.90 -26.24 2.85
N SER A 86 0.80 -27.01 2.83
CA SER A 86 -0.18 -27.08 3.93
C SER A 86 0.41 -27.67 5.23
N LEU A 87 1.47 -28.48 5.14
CA LEU A 87 2.08 -29.11 6.32
C LEU A 87 3.15 -28.23 7.00
N LYS A 88 3.69 -27.22 6.30
CA LYS A 88 4.66 -26.28 6.90
C LYS A 88 4.01 -25.23 7.81
N LEU A 89 2.73 -24.92 7.61
CA LEU A 89 2.01 -23.99 8.49
C LEU A 89 1.65 -24.61 9.86
N LEU A 90 1.56 -25.95 9.94
CA LEU A 90 1.25 -26.69 11.17
C LEU A 90 2.49 -27.18 11.95
N LEU A 91 3.68 -27.20 11.33
CA LEU A 91 4.90 -27.73 11.95
C LEU A 91 5.78 -26.68 12.65
N THR A 92 5.44 -25.39 12.57
CA THR A 92 6.08 -24.38 13.44
C THR A 92 5.35 -24.37 14.79
N ARG A 93 5.48 -25.46 15.54
CA ARG A 93 4.94 -25.58 16.90
C ARG A 93 5.77 -24.67 17.82
N PRO A 94 5.19 -23.66 18.50
CA PRO A 94 5.87 -23.08 19.65
C PRO A 94 6.10 -24.20 20.67
N SER A 95 7.33 -24.32 21.14
CA SER A 95 7.77 -25.27 22.17
C SER A 95 6.89 -25.13 23.42
N GLY A 96 5.86 -25.95 23.57
CA GLY A 96 4.99 -25.86 24.76
C GLY A 96 3.68 -26.65 24.78
N TRP A 97 3.30 -27.39 23.74
CA TRP A 97 2.02 -28.13 23.74
C TRP A 97 2.25 -29.61 24.06
N VAL A 98 2.13 -29.95 25.35
CA VAL A 98 2.06 -31.32 25.86
C VAL A 98 0.77 -31.96 25.34
N SER A 99 0.90 -33.10 24.65
CA SER A 99 -0.22 -33.87 24.13
C SER A 99 -1.10 -34.40 25.26
N LEU A 100 -2.34 -33.92 25.37
CA LEU A 100 -3.40 -34.66 26.05
C LEU A 100 -4.00 -35.66 25.05
N HIS A 101 -3.95 -36.93 25.41
CA HIS A 101 -4.47 -38.07 24.66
C HIS A 101 -5.94 -37.90 24.27
N ALA A 102 -6.26 -38.09 23.00
CA ALA A 102 -7.57 -38.55 22.57
C ALA A 102 -7.38 -39.95 21.96
N SER A 103 -7.56 -40.96 22.82
CA SER A 103 -7.90 -42.32 22.39
C SER A 103 -9.22 -42.26 21.64
N ILE A 104 -9.23 -42.77 20.42
CA ILE A 104 -10.45 -43.10 19.69
C ILE A 104 -10.85 -44.51 20.14
N GLU A 105 -11.99 -44.60 20.79
CA GLU A 105 -12.88 -45.78 20.80
C GLU A 105 -14.27 -45.30 20.38
#